data_AF-A0A6G0XHJ5-F1
#
_entry.id   AF-A0A6G0XHJ5-F1
#
_cell.length_a   1.000
_cell.length_b   1.000
_cell.length_c   1.000
_cell.angle_alpha   90.00
_cell.angle_beta   90.00
_cell.angle_gamma   90.00
#
_symmetry.space_group_name_H-M   'P 1'
#
loop_
_entity.id
_entity.type
_entity.pdbx_description
1 polymer ?
#
loop_
_entity_poly.entity_id
_entity_poly.type
_entity_poly.pdbx_seq_one_letter_code
_entity_poly.pdbx_strand_id
1 'polypeptide(L)'
;MDQPPKDTAGIVPRKYQLELLEDVKKSNTILYLPTGSGKTYIATMLIKNLGDCLTKPIGHGRKWTFFIVQSVPLVGQQANNLRKHLPWSIGTFSGDMNVDFWSQNHWNEILEKCHILVMTAQIYLNNLHHGYMHIKDANLLIFDECHHAVALHPFKQ
;
A
#
# COMPACT_ATOMS: atom_id res chain seq x y z
N MET A 1 -17.17 -9.22 5.50
CA MET A 1 -15.74 -9.53 5.30
C MET A 1 -15.72 -10.66 4.30
N ASP A 2 -15.31 -10.38 3.07
CA ASP A 2 -15.35 -11.38 2.01
C ASP A 2 -14.02 -12.14 1.93
N GLN A 3 -14.12 -13.46 1.87
CA GLN A 3 -12.98 -14.36 1.72
C GLN A 3 -12.23 -14.09 0.40
N PRO A 4 -10.90 -14.32 0.36
CA PRO A 4 -10.14 -14.15 -0.87
C PRO A 4 -10.62 -15.16 -1.95
N PRO A 5 -10.68 -14.76 -3.23
CA PRO A 5 -11.04 -15.65 -4.33
C PRO A 5 -10.02 -16.79 -4.49
N LYS A 6 -10.51 -17.98 -4.87
CA LYS A 6 -9.73 -19.22 -5.00
C LYS A 6 -9.00 -19.45 -6.33
N ASP A 7 -9.00 -18.51 -7.28
CA ASP A 7 -8.32 -18.70 -8.57
C ASP A 7 -7.14 -17.75 -8.73
N THR A 8 -5.94 -18.25 -8.45
CA THR A 8 -4.68 -17.61 -8.86
C THR A 8 -4.33 -18.09 -10.27
N ALA A 9 -4.97 -17.50 -11.28
CA ALA A 9 -4.41 -17.55 -12.63
C ALA A 9 -3.00 -16.95 -12.56
N GLY A 10 -1.98 -17.81 -12.62
CA GLY A 10 -0.58 -17.43 -12.49
C GLY A 10 -0.15 -16.55 -13.65
N ILE A 11 -0.33 -15.24 -13.51
CA ILE A 11 0.25 -14.26 -14.44
C ILE A 11 1.76 -14.44 -14.36
N VAL A 12 2.38 -14.77 -15.49
CA VAL A 12 3.84 -14.87 -15.63
C VAL A 12 4.40 -13.46 -15.83
N PRO A 13 5.27 -12.95 -14.94
CA PRO A 13 5.92 -11.66 -15.13
C PRO A 13 6.71 -11.59 -16.43
N ARG A 14 6.67 -10.44 -17.10
CA ARG A 14 7.55 -10.18 -18.25
C ARG A 14 8.98 -9.98 -17.77
N LYS A 15 9.97 -10.31 -18.61
CA LYS A 15 11.40 -10.23 -18.26
C LYS A 15 11.80 -8.85 -17.68
N TYR A 16 11.40 -7.76 -18.33
CA TYR A 16 11.71 -6.41 -17.83
C TYR A 16 11.10 -6.12 -16.45
N GLN A 17 9.96 -6.72 -16.11
CA GLN A 17 9.32 -6.53 -14.80
C GLN A 17 10.12 -7.22 -13.70
N LEU A 18 10.77 -8.35 -14.00
CA LEU A 18 11.67 -9.04 -13.08
C LEU A 18 12.99 -8.26 -12.91
N GLU A 19 13.56 -7.77 -14.01
CA GLU A 19 14.78 -6.94 -13.96
C GLU A 19 14.54 -5.67 -13.11
N LEU A 20 13.44 -4.95 -13.38
CA LEU A 20 13.07 -3.77 -12.58
C LEU A 20 12.76 -4.12 -11.13
N LEU A 21 12.15 -5.29 -10.86
CA LEU A 21 11.90 -5.75 -9.50
C LEU A 21 13.20 -5.90 -8.69
N GLU A 22 14.24 -6.45 -9.30
CA GLU A 22 15.55 -6.59 -8.64
C GLU A 22 16.19 -5.23 -8.33
N ASP A 23 15.94 -4.21 -9.14
CA ASP A 23 16.46 -2.87 -8.89
C ASP A 23 15.66 -2.12 -7.81
N VAL A 24 14.33 -2.15 -7.84
CA VAL A 24 13.50 -1.47 -6.82
C VAL A 24 13.63 -2.07 -5.42
N LYS A 25 14.11 -3.31 -5.29
CA LYS A 25 14.41 -3.95 -3.99
C LYS A 25 15.62 -3.33 -3.28
N LYS A 26 16.55 -2.72 -4.02
CA LYS A 26 17.85 -2.29 -3.49
C LYS A 26 17.79 -0.92 -2.83
N SER A 27 16.90 -0.05 -3.30
CA SER A 27 16.81 1.34 -2.83
C SER A 27 15.47 1.99 -3.17
N ASN A 28 15.17 3.11 -2.50
CA ASN A 28 14.03 3.95 -2.85
C ASN A 28 14.10 4.37 -4.32
N THR A 29 13.01 4.14 -5.06
CA THR A 29 13.02 4.26 -6.53
C THR A 29 11.74 4.91 -7.04
N ILE A 30 11.89 5.84 -7.99
CA ILE A 30 10.78 6.34 -8.82
C ILE A 30 10.68 5.45 -10.07
N LEU A 31 9.61 4.65 -10.14
CA LEU A 31 9.38 3.75 -11.27
C LEU A 31 8.62 4.47 -12.39
N TYR A 32 9.36 4.99 -13.37
CA TYR A 32 8.77 5.64 -14.55
C TYR A 32 8.56 4.65 -15.69
N LEU A 33 7.30 4.27 -15.93
CA LEU A 33 6.88 3.42 -17.04
C LEU A 33 5.57 3.93 -17.66
N PRO A 34 5.33 3.72 -18.96
CA PRO A 34 4.06 4.05 -19.59
C PRO A 34 2.84 3.41 -18.89
N THR A 35 1.66 3.99 -19.11
CA THR A 35 0.39 3.41 -18.67
C THR A 35 0.18 2.06 -19.36
N GLY A 36 -0.37 1.08 -18.63
CA GLY A 36 -0.55 -0.28 -19.14
C GLY A 36 0.70 -1.17 -19.10
N SER A 37 1.87 -0.64 -18.72
CA SER A 37 3.12 -1.44 -18.57
C SER A 37 3.15 -2.33 -17.31
N GLY A 38 2.08 -2.34 -16.52
CA GLY A 38 1.97 -3.20 -15.33
C GLY A 38 2.75 -2.71 -14.11
N LYS A 39 2.81 -1.38 -13.87
CA LYS A 39 3.43 -0.77 -12.67
C LYS A 39 2.88 -1.37 -11.37
N THR A 40 1.55 -1.47 -11.25
CA THR A 40 0.90 -2.11 -10.08
C THR A 40 1.36 -3.54 -9.89
N TYR A 41 1.59 -4.30 -10.97
CA TYR A 41 2.04 -5.69 -10.86
C TYR A 41 3.48 -5.79 -10.32
N ILE A 42 4.37 -4.87 -10.71
CA ILE A 42 5.71 -4.76 -10.11
C ILE A 42 5.61 -4.43 -8.62
N ALA A 43 4.73 -3.48 -8.25
CA ALA A 43 4.48 -3.15 -6.85
C ALA A 43 3.96 -4.35 -6.05
N THR A 44 3.02 -5.13 -6.61
CA THR A 44 2.53 -6.38 -6.02
C THR A 44 3.66 -7.39 -5.77
N MET A 45 4.55 -7.58 -6.74
CA MET A 45 5.72 -8.47 -6.56
C MET A 45 6.68 -7.96 -5.49
N LEU A 46 6.87 -6.64 -5.41
CA LEU A 46 7.71 -6.02 -4.38
C LEU A 46 7.13 -6.24 -2.99
N ILE A 47 5.82 -5.98 -2.81
CA ILE A 47 5.13 -6.27 -1.54
C ILE A 47 5.28 -7.74 -1.17
N LYS A 48 5.15 -8.65 -2.16
CA LYS A 48 5.35 -10.09 -1.93
C LYS A 48 6.75 -10.43 -1.43
N ASN A 49 7.78 -9.80 -2.00
CA ASN A 49 9.18 -10.03 -1.60
C ASN A 49 9.53 -9.42 -0.25
N LEU A 50 8.90 -8.30 0.14
CA LEU A 50 9.16 -7.60 1.42
C LEU A 50 8.18 -7.99 2.53
N GLY A 51 7.35 -9.01 2.29
CA GLY A 51 6.19 -9.35 3.11
C GLY A 51 6.48 -10.04 4.44
N ASP A 52 7.71 -10.51 4.67
CA ASP A 52 8.06 -11.33 5.85
C ASP A 52 7.81 -10.62 7.18
N CYS A 53 7.96 -9.30 7.22
CA CYS A 53 7.68 -8.51 8.43
C CYS A 53 6.18 -8.23 8.63
N LEU A 54 5.34 -8.42 7.62
CA LEU A 54 3.91 -8.12 7.71
C LEU A 54 3.20 -9.08 8.67
N THR A 55 3.65 -10.33 8.76
CA THR A 55 3.00 -11.37 9.55
C THR A 55 3.59 -11.55 10.95
N LYS A 56 4.66 -10.83 11.28
CA LYS A 56 5.27 -10.86 12.63
C LYS A 56 4.27 -10.38 13.69
N PRO A 57 4.44 -10.76 14.96
CA PRO A 57 3.65 -10.21 16.05
C PRO A 57 3.91 -8.72 16.27
N ILE A 58 2.87 -7.97 16.63
CA ILE A 58 3.00 -6.55 17.02
C ILE A 58 3.97 -6.41 18.18
N GLY A 59 4.82 -5.39 18.14
CA GLY A 59 5.90 -5.19 19.12
C GLY A 59 7.15 -6.05 18.86
N HIS A 60 7.05 -7.08 18.02
CA HIS A 60 8.16 -7.99 17.69
C HIS A 60 8.60 -7.87 16.23
N GLY A 61 8.69 -6.63 15.75
CA GLY A 61 9.14 -6.32 14.39
C GLY A 61 8.07 -6.42 13.32
N ARG A 62 6.78 -6.47 13.68
CA ARG A 62 5.69 -6.25 12.71
C ARG A 62 5.81 -4.87 12.08
N LYS A 63 5.54 -4.82 10.77
CA LYS A 63 5.47 -3.61 9.96
C LYS A 63 4.25 -3.69 9.05
N TRP A 64 3.92 -2.57 8.42
CA TRP A 64 2.81 -2.49 7.47
C TRP A 64 3.28 -1.96 6.13
N THR A 65 2.64 -2.41 5.05
CA THR A 65 2.77 -1.76 3.75
C THR A 65 1.66 -0.72 3.62
N PHE A 66 2.02 0.50 3.23
CA PHE A 66 1.04 1.51 2.88
C PHE A 66 1.09 1.80 1.39
N PHE A 67 -0.07 1.67 0.73
CA PHE A 67 -0.26 1.97 -0.67
C PHE A 67 -1.09 3.25 -0.78
N ILE A 68 -0.44 4.36 -1.06
CA ILE A 68 -1.02 5.69 -1.05
C ILE A 68 -1.41 6.08 -2.47
N VAL A 69 -2.67 6.46 -2.65
CA VAL A 69 -3.24 6.88 -3.94
C VAL A 69 -3.73 8.33 -3.89
N GLN A 70 -3.90 8.93 -5.07
CA GLN A 70 -4.36 10.32 -5.19
C GLN A 70 -5.88 10.52 -5.05
N SER A 71 -6.70 9.49 -5.28
CA SER A 71 -8.15 9.65 -5.32
C SER A 71 -8.91 8.44 -4.76
N VAL A 72 -10.16 8.67 -4.34
CA VAL A 72 -11.04 7.66 -3.74
C VAL A 72 -11.30 6.46 -4.66
N PRO A 73 -11.62 6.61 -5.96
CA PRO A 73 -11.84 5.46 -6.84
C PRO A 73 -10.61 4.52 -6.96
N LEU A 74 -9.41 5.09 -6.88
CA LEU A 74 -8.16 4.32 -6.97
C LEU A 74 -7.95 3.43 -5.73
N VAL A 75 -8.49 3.79 -4.56
CA VAL A 75 -8.36 2.98 -3.34
C VAL A 75 -8.94 1.59 -3.58
N GLY A 76 -10.18 1.51 -4.05
CA GLY A 76 -10.85 0.25 -4.35
C GLY A 76 -10.19 -0.50 -5.50
N GLN A 77 -9.82 0.20 -6.57
CA GLN A 77 -9.19 -0.40 -7.75
C GLN A 77 -7.85 -1.08 -7.40
N GLN A 78 -6.97 -0.38 -6.70
CA GLN A 78 -5.64 -0.91 -6.35
C GLN A 78 -5.77 -2.02 -5.31
N ALA A 79 -6.62 -1.88 -4.29
CA ALA A 79 -6.86 -2.93 -3.32
C ALA A 79 -7.39 -4.22 -3.96
N ASN A 80 -8.33 -4.11 -4.91
CA ASN A 80 -8.85 -5.27 -5.63
C ASN A 80 -7.80 -5.93 -6.52
N ASN A 81 -6.86 -5.17 -7.08
CA ASN A 81 -5.71 -5.75 -7.80
C ASN A 81 -4.80 -6.53 -6.84
N LEU A 82 -4.44 -5.93 -5.70
CA LEU A 82 -3.58 -6.56 -4.70
C LEU A 82 -4.19 -7.85 -4.14
N ARG A 83 -5.49 -7.85 -3.81
CA ARG A 83 -6.22 -9.01 -3.26
C ARG A 83 -6.21 -10.24 -4.18
N LYS A 84 -6.09 -10.05 -5.50
CA LYS A 84 -6.01 -11.17 -6.47
C LYS A 84 -4.69 -11.93 -6.39
N HIS A 85 -3.65 -11.32 -5.85
CA HIS A 85 -2.28 -11.81 -5.97
C HIS A 85 -1.56 -11.96 -4.64
N LEU A 86 -2.10 -11.36 -3.56
CA LEU A 86 -1.50 -11.34 -2.24
C LEU A 86 -2.39 -12.08 -1.23
N PRO A 87 -1.79 -12.91 -0.34
CA PRO A 87 -2.54 -13.66 0.67
C PRO A 87 -2.90 -12.83 1.91
N TRP A 88 -2.51 -11.55 1.95
CA TRP A 88 -2.60 -10.72 3.14
C TRP A 88 -3.92 -9.95 3.25
N SER A 89 -4.32 -9.65 4.50
CA SER A 89 -5.46 -8.76 4.77
C SER A 89 -5.15 -7.33 4.33
N ILE A 90 -5.98 -6.82 3.41
CA ILE A 90 -5.86 -5.49 2.80
C ILE A 90 -7.03 -4.62 3.23
N GLY A 91 -6.73 -3.57 4.00
CA GLY A 91 -7.68 -2.51 4.37
C GLY A 91 -7.76 -1.41 3.33
N THR A 92 -8.93 -0.82 3.15
CA THR A 92 -9.19 0.29 2.23
C THR A 92 -9.78 1.46 2.99
N PHE A 93 -9.21 2.66 2.83
CA PHE A 93 -9.63 3.84 3.57
C PHE A 93 -9.73 5.06 2.65
N SER A 94 -10.93 5.64 2.61
CA SER A 94 -11.27 6.81 1.81
C SER A 94 -12.14 7.79 2.61
N GLY A 95 -12.24 9.04 2.15
CA GLY A 95 -12.90 10.12 2.90
C GLY A 95 -14.41 9.92 3.10
N ASP A 96 -15.04 9.03 2.32
CA ASP A 96 -16.43 8.62 2.48
C ASP A 96 -16.68 7.74 3.72
N MET A 97 -15.61 7.25 4.37
CA MET A 97 -15.71 6.40 5.57
C MET A 97 -15.65 7.20 6.89
N ASN A 98 -15.74 8.54 6.84
CA ASN A 98 -15.67 9.41 8.03
C ASN A 98 -14.42 9.14 8.90
N VAL A 99 -13.31 8.75 8.26
CA VAL A 99 -12.06 8.36 8.93
C VAL A 99 -11.43 9.50 9.74
N ASP A 100 -11.77 10.75 9.43
CA ASP A 100 -11.29 11.93 10.14
C ASP A 100 -11.77 11.98 11.60
N PHE A 101 -12.83 11.25 11.94
CA PHE A 101 -13.36 11.16 13.31
C PHE A 101 -12.84 9.94 14.09
N TRP A 102 -11.96 9.13 13.48
CA TRP A 102 -11.45 7.92 14.13
C TRP A 102 -10.39 8.24 15.16
N SER A 103 -10.48 7.58 16.32
CA SER A 103 -9.50 7.70 17.39
C SER A 103 -8.29 6.79 17.16
N GLN A 104 -7.22 6.99 17.93
CA GLN A 104 -6.07 6.09 18.01
C GLN A 104 -6.49 4.62 18.18
N ASN A 105 -7.47 4.35 19.06
CA ASN A 105 -7.91 2.98 19.33
C ASN A 105 -8.52 2.32 18.10
N HIS A 106 -9.30 3.07 17.32
CA HIS A 106 -9.87 2.56 16.08
C HIS A 106 -8.78 2.21 15.06
N TRP A 107 -7.77 3.08 14.90
CA TRP A 107 -6.63 2.79 14.03
C TRP A 107 -5.79 1.61 14.52
N ASN A 108 -5.60 1.45 15.83
CA ASN A 108 -4.92 0.29 16.39
C ASN A 108 -5.64 -1.01 16.03
N GLU A 109 -6.97 -1.07 16.18
CA GLU A 109 -7.75 -2.25 15.77
C GLU A 109 -7.62 -2.56 14.27
N ILE A 110 -7.54 -1.53 13.44
CA ILE A 110 -7.31 -1.67 12.00
C ILE A 110 -5.91 -2.23 11.73
N LEU A 111 -4.88 -1.69 12.37
CA LEU A 111 -3.49 -2.12 12.22
C LEU A 111 -3.27 -3.55 12.74
N GLU A 112 -4.03 -3.99 13.73
CA GLU A 112 -4.04 -5.38 14.19
C GLU A 112 -4.59 -6.35 13.13
N LYS A 113 -5.65 -5.95 12.42
CA LYS A 113 -6.35 -6.81 11.46
C LYS A 113 -5.77 -6.75 10.04
N CYS A 114 -5.09 -5.65 9.69
CA CYS A 114 -4.58 -5.40 8.35
C CYS A 114 -3.06 -5.58 8.27
N HIS A 115 -2.60 -6.01 7.11
CA HIS A 115 -1.17 -6.11 6.78
C HIS A 115 -0.77 -5.02 5.79
N ILE A 116 -1.69 -4.70 4.89
CA ILE A 116 -1.53 -3.70 3.84
C ILE A 116 -2.69 -2.72 3.98
N LEU A 117 -2.40 -1.43 3.94
CA LEU A 117 -3.41 -0.38 3.99
C LEU A 117 -3.35 0.42 2.69
N VAL A 118 -4.46 0.45 1.96
CA VAL A 118 -4.63 1.27 0.76
C VAL A 118 -5.46 2.48 1.14
N MET A 119 -4.93 3.68 0.95
CA MET A 119 -5.62 4.90 1.36
C MET A 119 -5.27 6.11 0.52
N THR A 120 -6.11 7.14 0.59
CA THR A 120 -5.78 8.41 -0.05
C THR A 120 -4.64 9.12 0.69
N ALA A 121 -3.89 9.95 -0.04
CA ALA A 121 -2.77 10.73 0.49
C ALA A 121 -3.13 11.56 1.73
N GLN A 122 -4.30 12.21 1.71
CA GLN A 122 -4.74 13.06 2.81
C GLN A 122 -4.98 12.26 4.10
N ILE A 123 -5.52 11.04 4.00
CA ILE A 123 -5.79 10.19 5.18
C ILE A 123 -4.48 9.77 5.83
N TYR A 124 -3.49 9.38 5.03
CA TYR A 124 -2.19 9.02 5.57
C TYR A 124 -1.51 10.21 6.25
N LEU A 125 -1.54 11.38 5.60
CA LEU A 125 -1.01 12.61 6.17
C LEU A 125 -1.69 12.99 7.49
N ASN A 126 -3.02 12.91 7.56
CA ASN A 126 -3.78 13.15 8.80
C ASN A 126 -3.35 12.20 9.92
N ASN A 127 -3.19 10.91 9.61
CA ASN A 127 -2.72 9.90 10.57
C ASN A 127 -1.29 10.17 11.08
N LEU A 128 -0.40 10.68 10.21
CA LEU A 128 0.93 11.10 10.61
C LEU A 128 0.88 12.32 11.53
N HIS A 129 0.08 13.33 11.17
CA HIS A 129 -0.08 14.57 11.97
C HIS A 129 -0.65 14.31 13.36
N HIS A 130 -1.65 13.43 13.47
CA HIS A 130 -2.23 13.04 14.74
C HIS A 130 -1.36 12.08 15.55
N GLY A 131 -0.29 11.52 14.95
CA GLY A 131 0.56 10.52 15.57
C GLY A 131 -0.07 9.12 15.68
N TYR A 132 -1.14 8.86 14.93
CA TYR A 132 -1.83 7.57 14.91
C TYR A 132 -1.03 6.51 14.16
N MET A 133 -0.22 6.94 13.20
CA MET A 133 0.74 6.12 12.47
C MET A 133 2.09 6.83 12.42
N HIS A 134 3.15 6.05 12.23
CA HIS A 134 4.48 6.59 12.01
C HIS A 134 5.13 5.98 10.77
N ILE A 135 5.90 6.79 10.05
CA ILE A 135 6.67 6.34 8.87
C ILE A 135 7.58 5.15 9.22
N LYS A 136 8.18 5.16 10.42
CA LYS A 136 9.06 4.07 10.89
C LYS A 136 8.36 2.72 10.99
N ASP A 137 7.03 2.67 11.05
CA ASP A 137 6.24 1.44 11.15
C ASP A 137 5.94 0.83 9.77
N ALA A 138 6.24 1.56 8.70
CA ALA A 138 6.15 1.03 7.34
C ALA A 138 7.35 0.11 7.02
N ASN A 139 7.09 -1.01 6.36
CA ASN A 139 8.16 -1.74 5.63
C ASN A 139 8.34 -1.19 4.21
N LEU A 140 7.26 -0.66 3.64
CA LEU A 140 7.18 -0.20 2.28
C LEU A 140 6.09 0.87 2.18
N LEU A 141 6.46 2.00 1.58
CA LEU A 141 5.54 3.06 1.15
C LEU A 141 5.50 3.07 -0.37
N ILE A 142 4.30 2.91 -0.94
CA ILE A 142 4.08 3.00 -2.39
C ILE A 142 3.21 4.22 -2.65
N PHE A 143 3.70 5.13 -3.49
CA PHE A 143 2.95 6.30 -3.95
C PHE A 143 2.54 6.10 -5.41
N ASP A 144 1.25 5.89 -5.65
CA ASP A 144 0.71 5.80 -7.00
C ASP A 144 0.59 7.19 -7.63
N GLU A 145 0.97 7.31 -8.90
CA GLU A 145 1.07 8.60 -9.60
C GLU A 145 1.85 9.67 -8.80
N CYS A 146 3.02 9.28 -8.26
CA CYS A 146 3.85 10.13 -7.41
C CYS A 146 4.28 11.48 -8.02
N HIS A 147 4.14 11.65 -9.34
CA HIS A 147 4.38 12.94 -10.03
C HIS A 147 3.44 14.06 -9.55
N HIS A 148 2.34 13.74 -8.86
CA HIS A 148 1.48 14.71 -8.18
C HIS A 148 2.12 15.33 -6.91
N ALA A 149 3.31 14.90 -6.48
CA ALA A 149 4.04 15.45 -5.32
C ALA A 149 4.62 16.86 -5.56
N VAL A 150 3.78 17.79 -5.97
CA VAL A 150 4.11 19.19 -6.28
C VAL A 150 3.17 20.14 -5.53
N ALA A 151 3.54 21.43 -5.49
CA ALA A 151 2.73 22.50 -4.88
C ALA A 151 2.33 22.22 -3.42
N LEU A 152 1.03 22.12 -3.12
CA LEU A 152 0.46 21.86 -1.79
C LEU A 152 -0.15 20.45 -1.69
N HIS A 153 0.14 19.56 -2.66
CA HIS A 153 -0.41 18.21 -2.66
C HIS A 153 0.06 17.42 -1.43
N PRO A 154 -0.80 16.59 -0.80
CA PRO A 154 -0.44 15.83 0.41
C PRO A 154 0.77 14.91 0.25
N PHE A 155 1.08 14.43 -0.95
CA PHE A 155 2.31 13.66 -1.21
C PHE A 155 3.62 14.42 -0.91
N LYS A 156 3.60 15.75 -0.97
CA LYS A 156 4.80 16.57 -0.74
C LYS A 156 5.09 16.80 0.75
N GLN A 157 4.05 16.78 1.58
CA GLN A 157 4.12 17.05 3.02
C GLN A 157 4.62 15.82 3.77
#